data_AF-A0A497AR78-F1
#
_entry.id   AF-A0A497AR78-F1
#
_cell.length_a   1.000
_cell.length_b   1.000
_cell.length_c   1.000
_cell.angle_alpha   90.00
_cell.angle_beta   90.00
_cell.angle_gamma   90.00
#
_symmetry.space_group_name_H-M   'P 1'
#
loop_
_entity.id
_entity.type
_entity.pdbx_description
1 polymer ?
#
loop_
_entity_poly.entity_id
_entity_poly.type
_entity_poly.pdbx_seq_one_letter_code
_entity_poly.pdbx_strand_id
1 'polypeptide(L)' 'VIGFGKASFVEDIDEKREALCLIMSHYSDKVFEFPDEVIKRTAIIKIEIETVTGKQAGC' A
#
# COMPACT_ATOMS: atom_id res chain seq x y z
N VAL A 1 -16.56 4.38 -3.54
CA VAL A 1 -16.37 3.00 -3.05
C VAL A 1 -15.93 3.08 -1.59
N ILE A 2 -16.41 2.18 -0.73
CA ILE A 2 -16.05 2.08 0.69
C ILE A 2 -15.61 0.63 0.94
N GLY A 3 -14.39 0.43 1.45
CA GLY A 3 -13.86 -0.88 1.81
C GLY A 3 -13.63 -1.03 3.31
N PHE A 4 -13.87 -2.23 3.84
CA PHE A 4 -13.54 -2.63 5.21
C PHE A 4 -12.58 -3.81 5.19
N GLY A 5 -11.69 -3.86 6.17
CA GLY A 5 -10.68 -4.90 6.25
C GLY A 5 -9.81 -4.77 7.50
N LYS A 6 -8.88 -5.71 7.64
CA LYS A 6 -7.96 -5.76 8.79
C LYS A 6 -6.66 -5.02 8.47
N ALA A 7 -6.34 -4.02 9.29
CA ALA A 7 -5.07 -3.29 9.21
C ALA A 7 -3.98 -4.00 10.02
N SER A 8 -2.77 -4.06 9.46
CA SER A 8 -1.56 -4.56 10.12
C SER A 8 -0.34 -3.76 9.69
N PHE A 9 0.68 -3.69 10.56
CA PHE A 9 1.97 -3.13 10.18
C PHE A 9 2.81 -4.19 9.48
N VAL A 10 3.46 -3.80 8.39
CA VAL A 10 4.53 -4.59 7.77
C VAL A 10 5.82 -4.21 8.48
N GLU A 11 6.48 -5.17 9.11
CA GLU A 11 7.72 -4.93 9.88
C GLU A 11 8.97 -5.35 9.11
N ASP A 12 8.86 -6.36 8.25
CA ASP A 12 9.98 -6.84 7.43
C ASP A 12 10.45 -5.76 6.44
N ILE A 13 11.77 -5.58 6.34
CA ILE A 13 12.35 -4.50 5.55
C ILE A 13 12.22 -4.74 4.04
N ASP A 14 12.29 -5.98 3.60
CA ASP A 14 12.18 -6.34 2.20
C ASP A 14 10.71 -6.25 1.76
N GLU A 15 9.77 -6.72 2.59
CA GLU A 15 8.34 -6.51 2.36
C GLU A 15 7.95 -5.03 2.35
N LYS A 16 8.54 -4.19 3.22
CA LYS A 16 8.34 -2.73 3.17
C LYS A 16 8.83 -2.13 1.86
N ARG A 17 9.99 -2.59 1.36
CA ARG A 17 10.55 -2.12 0.08
C ARG A 17 9.61 -2.46 -1.07
N GLU A 18 9.16 -3.71 -1.14
CA GLU A 18 8.22 -4.16 -2.17
C GLU A 18 6.90 -3.40 -2.10
N ALA A 19 6.33 -3.23 -0.89
CA ALA A 19 5.10 -2.49 -0.69
C ALA A 19 5.21 -1.02 -1.15
N LEU A 20 6.33 -0.35 -0.85
CA LEU A 20 6.59 1.02 -1.34
C LEU A 20 6.69 1.08 -2.86
N CYS A 21 7.41 0.14 -3.47
CA CYS A 21 7.50 0.05 -4.93
C CYS A 21 6.12 -0.17 -5.57
N LEU A 22 5.29 -1.06 -4.99
CA LEU A 22 3.92 -1.28 -5.45
C LEU A 22 3.09 0.01 -5.37
N ILE A 23 3.14 0.73 -4.25
CA ILE A 23 2.43 2.00 -4.09
C ILE A 23 2.89 3.02 -5.16
N MET A 24 4.20 3.15 -5.40
CA MET A 24 4.71 4.09 -6.41
C MET A 24 4.33 3.70 -7.83
N SER A 25 4.22 2.41 -8.13
CA SER A 25 3.81 1.93 -9.46
C SER A 25 2.41 2.41 -9.86
N HIS A 26 1.54 2.70 -8.90
CA HIS A 26 0.22 3.31 -9.16
C HIS A 26 0.30 4.77 -9.64
N TYR A 27 1.43 5.44 -9.42
CA TYR A 27 1.63 6.85 -9.80
C TYR A 27 2.56 7.02 -11.00
N SER A 28 3.44 6.05 -11.29
CA SER A 28 4.40 6.12 -12.40
C SER A 28 4.96 4.74 -12.77
N ASP A 29 5.25 4.52 -14.06
CA ASP A 29 5.92 3.31 -14.57
C ASP A 29 7.45 3.27 -14.29
N LYS A 30 7.97 4.21 -13.49
CA LYS A 30 9.40 4.26 -13.14
C LYS A 30 9.72 3.28 -12.02
N VAL A 31 10.93 2.72 -12.07
CA VAL A 31 11.50 1.96 -10.95
C VAL A 31 12.01 2.94 -9.91
N PHE A 32 11.57 2.79 -8.66
CA PHE A 32 12.01 3.58 -7.53
C PHE A 32 12.89 2.73 -6.62
N GLU A 33 14.06 3.25 -6.28
CA GLU A 33 14.95 2.66 -5.28
C GLU A 33 14.98 3.56 -4.04
N PHE A 34 14.83 2.93 -2.86
CA PHE A 34 14.79 3.64 -1.59
C PHE A 34 15.98 3.22 -0.72
N PRO A 35 16.72 4.17 -0.12
CA PRO A 35 17.72 3.85 0.88
C PRO A 35 17.09 3.17 2.11
N ASP A 36 17.80 2.20 2.69
CA ASP A 36 17.32 1.44 3.85
C ASP A 36 16.95 2.32 5.05
N GLU A 37 17.63 3.44 5.24
CA GLU A 37 17.32 4.39 6.32
C GLU A 37 15.93 4.99 6.19
N VAL A 38 15.48 5.24 4.95
CA VAL A 38 14.13 5.74 4.66
C VAL A 38 13.12 4.64 4.92
N ILE A 39 13.36 3.44 4.38
CA ILE A 39 12.46 2.28 4.55
C ILE A 39 12.25 1.96 6.04
N LYS A 40 13.31 2.01 6.85
CA LYS A 40 13.22 1.76 8.30
C LYS A 40 12.40 2.82 9.04
N ARG A 41 12.42 4.07 8.59
CA ARG A 41 11.65 5.18 9.20
C ARG A 41 10.21 5.26 8.70
N THR A 42 9.90 4.58 7.61
CA THR A 42 8.55 4.56 7.03
C THR A 42 7.73 3.41 7.64
N ALA A 43 6.56 3.76 8.19
CA ALA A 43 5.55 2.79 8.59
C ALA A 43 4.69 2.42 7.38
N ILE A 44 4.56 1.13 7.10
CA ILE A 44 3.70 0.60 6.04
C ILE A 44 2.53 -0.13 6.69
N ILE A 45 1.31 0.27 6.31
CA ILE A 45 0.08 -0.32 6.81
C ILE A 45 -0.53 -1.13 5.68
N LYS A 46 -0.59 -2.45 5.87
CA LYS A 46 -1.29 -3.37 4.98
C LYS A 46 -2.73 -3.51 5.46
N ILE A 47 -3.68 -3.32 4.54
CA ILE A 47 -5.10 -3.57 4.81
C ILE A 47 -5.52 -4.79 4.00
N GLU A 48 -5.80 -5.89 4.69
CA GLU A 48 -6.43 -7.07 4.08
C GLU A 48 -7.93 -6.78 3.93
N ILE A 49 -8.35 -6.56 2.68
CA ILE A 49 -9.73 -6.19 2.36
C ILE A 49 -10.65 -7.38 2.58
N GLU A 50 -11.65 -7.21 3.44
CA GLU A 50 -12.67 -8.23 3.70
C GLU A 50 -13.97 -7.95 2.93
N THR A 51 -14.36 -6.67 2.83
CA THR A 51 -15.57 -6.27 2.09
C THR A 51 -15.35 -4.94 1.37
N VAL A 52 -15.94 -4.80 0.18
CA VAL A 52 -15.93 -3.56 -0.61
C VAL A 52 -17.32 -3.29 -1.14
N THR A 53 -17.81 -2.06 -0.94
CA THR A 53 -19.10 -1.60 -1.41
C THR A 53 -18.93 -0.41 -2.35
N GLY A 54 -19.62 -0.44 -3.48
CA GLY A 54 -19.64 0.64 -4.47
C GLY A 54 -21.04 1.19 -4.61
N LYS A 55 -21.22 2.50 -4.41
CA LYS A 55 -22.45 3.19 -4.83
C LYS A 55 -22.15 3.95 -6.10
N GLN A 56 -22.83 3.58 -7.18
CA GLN A 56 -22.86 4.34 -8.43
C GLN A 56 -24.17 5.12 -8.48
N ALA A 57 -24.09 6.42 -8.72
CA ALA A 57 -25.25 7.29 -8.93
C ALA A 57 -25.15 7.85 -10.35
N GLY A 58 -26.10 7.49 -11.21
CA GLY A 58 -26.16 7.89 -12.62
C GLY A 58 -26.37 6.69 -13.56
N CYS A 59 -27.30 6.86 -14.49
CA CYS A 59 -27.51 6.03 -15.68
C CYS A 59 -26.74 6.60 -16.88
#